data_AF-A0A7S4DWP7-F1
#
_entry.id   AF-A0A7S4DWP7-F1
#
_cell.length_a   1.000
_cell.length_b   1.000
_cell.length_c   1.000
_cell.angle_alpha   90.00
_cell.angle_beta   90.00
_cell.angle_gamma   90.00
#
_symmetry.space_group_name_H-M   'P 1'
#
loop_
_entity.id
_entity.type
_entity.pdbx_description
1 polymer ?
#
loop_
_entity_poly.entity_id
_entity_poly.type
_entity_poly.pdbx_seq_one_letter_code
_entity_poly.pdbx_strand_id
1 'polypeptide(L)'
;KKEPMRIPFKVVACTSAEDGFPASELERRHSKRGWQSARFCYYPQDLVLQFDGEYEVRELRILSHQSSIAKKVHVSIGTGLGARKASFKGLGCLTLDENVRSNFKARELKKVHVRATGSLMKLSIMKSHIN
;
A
#
# COMPACT_ATOMS: atom_id res chain seq x y z
N LYS A 1 4.85 4.78 -26.72
CA LYS A 1 5.00 5.37 -25.36
C LYS A 1 5.65 4.33 -24.47
N LYS A 2 6.81 4.61 -23.86
CA LYS A 2 7.50 3.68 -22.96
C LYS A 2 6.65 3.52 -21.69
N GLU A 3 6.33 2.28 -21.31
CA GLU A 3 5.57 2.01 -20.08
C GLU A 3 6.41 2.49 -18.88
N PRO A 4 5.84 3.18 -17.88
CA PRO A 4 6.59 3.60 -16.71
C PRO A 4 7.15 2.37 -15.99
N MET A 5 8.44 2.43 -15.63
CA MET A 5 9.14 1.34 -14.93
C MET A 5 8.45 1.04 -13.60
N ARG A 6 8.08 -0.22 -13.36
CA ARG A 6 7.65 -0.69 -12.04
C ARG A 6 8.88 -0.87 -11.17
N ILE A 7 8.90 -0.19 -10.04
CA ILE A 7 9.93 -0.38 -9.01
C ILE A 7 9.63 -1.71 -8.29
N PRO A 8 10.55 -2.69 -8.32
CA PRO A 8 10.40 -3.92 -7.55
C PRO A 8 10.54 -3.61 -6.05
N PHE A 9 9.83 -4.39 -5.22
CA PHE A 9 9.87 -4.21 -3.78
C PHE A 9 9.62 -5.53 -3.05
N LYS A 10 10.04 -5.58 -1.79
CA LYS A 10 9.69 -6.62 -0.82
C LYS A 10 8.95 -6.02 0.37
N VAL A 11 8.04 -6.75 0.98
CA VAL A 11 7.41 -6.33 2.24
C VAL A 11 8.33 -6.74 3.40
N VAL A 12 8.94 -5.74 4.05
CA VAL A 12 9.91 -5.96 5.14
C VAL A 12 9.32 -5.76 6.53
N ALA A 13 8.15 -5.14 6.62
CA ALA A 13 7.36 -5.11 7.84
C ALA A 13 5.87 -5.03 7.52
N CYS A 14 5.07 -5.66 8.37
CA CYS A 14 3.61 -5.69 8.30
C CYS A 14 3.08 -5.78 9.73
N THR A 15 2.10 -4.95 10.09
CA THR A 15 1.50 -4.99 11.44
C THR A 15 0.76 -6.30 11.69
N SER A 16 -0.04 -6.74 10.70
CA SER A 16 -0.75 -8.01 10.77
C SER A 16 -1.14 -8.50 9.38
N ALA A 17 -1.38 -9.80 9.26
CA ALA A 17 -1.99 -10.38 8.07
C ALA A 17 -2.97 -11.47 8.50
N GLU A 18 -4.05 -11.62 7.73
CA GLU A 18 -4.97 -12.74 7.86
C GLU A 18 -4.38 -14.01 7.24
N ASP A 19 -4.71 -15.17 7.80
CA ASP A 19 -4.32 -16.46 7.25
C ASP A 19 -4.80 -16.60 5.79
N GLY A 20 -3.87 -16.99 4.91
CA GLY A 20 -4.14 -17.10 3.47
C GLY A 20 -4.04 -15.80 2.67
N PHE A 21 -3.86 -14.64 3.32
CA PHE A 21 -3.66 -13.33 2.69
C PHE A 21 -2.39 -12.61 3.20
N PRO A 22 -1.20 -13.23 3.13
CA PRO A 22 0.03 -12.68 3.67
C PRO A 22 0.51 -11.47 2.85
N ALA A 23 1.29 -10.59 3.49
CA ALA A 23 1.76 -9.37 2.84
C ALA A 23 2.70 -9.63 1.63
N SER A 24 3.39 -10.78 1.61
CA SER A 24 4.22 -11.23 0.49
C SER A 24 3.45 -11.39 -0.82
N GLU A 25 2.12 -11.55 -0.79
CA GLU A 25 1.30 -11.59 -2.00
C GLU A 25 1.33 -10.27 -2.78
N LEU A 26 1.64 -9.14 -2.13
CA LEU A 26 1.77 -7.83 -2.80
C LEU A 26 3.01 -7.73 -3.69
N GLU A 27 4.05 -8.53 -3.44
CA GLU A 27 5.28 -8.54 -4.22
C GLU A 27 5.04 -9.08 -5.63
N ARG A 28 4.07 -9.99 -5.77
CA ARG A 28 3.67 -10.63 -7.02
C ARG A 28 2.89 -9.67 -7.92
N ARG A 29 3.38 -9.47 -9.16
CA ARG A 29 2.77 -8.55 -10.15
C ARG A 29 1.28 -8.82 -10.43
N HIS A 30 0.85 -10.07 -10.38
CA HIS A 30 -0.49 -10.50 -10.74
C HIS A 30 -1.14 -11.37 -9.66
N SER A 31 -0.92 -11.08 -8.38
CA SER A 31 -1.62 -11.80 -7.32
C SER A 31 -3.13 -11.60 -7.44
N LYS A 32 -3.88 -12.71 -7.34
CA LYS A 32 -5.34 -12.69 -7.27
C LYS A 32 -5.84 -12.46 -5.83
N ARG A 33 -4.97 -12.67 -4.82
CA ARG A 33 -5.33 -12.65 -3.39
C ARG A 33 -4.96 -11.34 -2.70
N GLY A 34 -3.75 -10.84 -2.93
CA GLY A 34 -3.25 -9.65 -2.24
C GLY A 34 -3.08 -9.86 -0.74
N TRP A 35 -3.03 -8.75 0.01
CA TRP A 35 -2.90 -8.73 1.47
C TRP A 35 -4.21 -8.33 2.13
N GLN A 36 -4.46 -8.89 3.31
CA GLN A 36 -5.55 -8.48 4.19
C GLN A 36 -5.04 -8.40 5.63
N SER A 37 -5.38 -7.34 6.35
CA SER A 37 -5.10 -7.22 7.79
C SER A 37 -5.82 -8.32 8.57
N ALA A 38 -5.26 -8.74 9.71
CA ALA A 38 -5.90 -9.72 10.59
C ALA A 38 -7.30 -9.26 11.03
N ARG A 39 -8.20 -10.22 11.25
CA ARG A 39 -9.53 -9.96 11.82
C ARG A 39 -9.44 -9.27 13.18
N PHE A 40 -10.37 -8.35 13.42
CA PHE A 40 -10.46 -7.58 14.67
C PHE A 40 -9.17 -6.81 15.05
N CYS A 41 -8.35 -6.44 14.06
CA CYS A 41 -7.14 -5.66 14.30
C CYS A 41 -7.44 -4.20 14.69
N TYR A 42 -6.48 -3.58 15.37
CA TYR A 42 -6.50 -2.15 15.65
C TYR A 42 -5.96 -1.36 14.46
N TYR A 43 -6.54 -0.21 14.14
CA TYR A 43 -6.06 0.66 13.07
C TYR A 43 -5.23 1.83 13.62
N PRO A 44 -4.23 2.33 12.87
CA PRO A 44 -3.86 1.92 11.51
C PRO A 44 -3.11 0.58 11.44
N GLN A 45 -3.13 -0.03 10.26
CA GLN A 45 -2.31 -1.18 9.90
C GLN A 45 -1.18 -0.73 8.98
N ASP A 46 0.06 -0.99 9.36
CA ASP A 46 1.24 -0.54 8.62
C ASP A 46 1.80 -1.63 7.71
N LEU A 47 2.18 -1.23 6.50
CA LEU A 47 3.03 -1.99 5.58
C LEU A 47 4.27 -1.19 5.25
N VAL A 48 5.44 -1.82 5.31
CA VAL A 48 6.71 -1.22 4.87
C VAL A 48 7.26 -2.01 3.70
N LEU A 49 7.34 -1.34 2.56
CA LEU A 49 7.87 -1.85 1.30
C LEU A 49 9.32 -1.37 1.18
N GLN A 50 10.26 -2.29 0.93
CA GLN A 50 11.65 -1.97 0.64
C GLN A 50 11.94 -2.22 -0.83
N PHE A 51 12.49 -1.21 -1.50
CA PHE A 51 12.98 -1.32 -2.87
C PHE A 51 14.35 -2.01 -2.89
N ASP A 52 14.77 -2.50 -4.05
CA ASP A 52 16.10 -3.08 -4.28
C ASP A 52 17.21 -2.02 -4.50
N GLY A 53 16.86 -0.74 -4.41
CA GLY A 53 17.75 0.40 -4.53
C GLY A 53 17.07 1.69 -4.09
N GLU A 54 17.74 2.82 -4.27
CA GLU A 54 17.11 4.12 -4.10
C GLU A 54 16.43 4.55 -5.40
N TYR A 55 15.18 4.97 -5.30
CA TYR A 55 14.38 5.37 -6.46
C TYR A 55 13.68 6.70 -6.24
N GLU A 56 13.57 7.50 -7.31
CA GLU A 56 12.59 8.57 -7.41
C GLU A 56 11.21 7.97 -7.71
N VAL A 57 10.37 7.83 -6.69
CA VAL A 57 9.01 7.33 -6.83
C VAL A 57 8.11 8.46 -7.35
N ARG A 58 7.68 8.35 -8.61
CA ARG A 58 6.86 9.36 -9.27
C ARG A 58 5.37 9.18 -9.05
N GLU A 59 4.90 7.93 -9.03
CA GLU A 59 3.49 7.58 -8.93
C GLU A 59 3.32 6.36 -8.02
N LEU A 60 2.34 6.43 -7.13
CA LEU A 60 1.86 5.30 -6.33
C LEU A 60 0.49 4.88 -6.85
N ARG A 61 0.31 3.57 -7.05
CA ARG A 61 -0.97 2.96 -7.42
C ARG A 61 -1.39 1.98 -6.34
N ILE A 62 -2.56 2.20 -5.75
CA ILE A 62 -3.16 1.32 -4.74
C ILE A 62 -4.44 0.73 -5.31
N LEU A 63 -4.54 -0.59 -5.32
CA LEU A 63 -5.75 -1.32 -5.69
C LEU A 63 -6.36 -1.91 -4.41
N SER A 64 -7.53 -1.44 -4.02
CA SER A 64 -8.26 -1.96 -2.87
C SER A 64 -9.39 -2.90 -3.32
N HIS A 65 -9.54 -4.02 -2.62
CA HIS A 65 -10.58 -4.99 -2.94
C HIS A 65 -11.96 -4.44 -2.59
N GLN A 66 -12.97 -4.73 -3.41
CA GLN A 66 -14.31 -4.15 -3.28
C GLN A 66 -14.96 -4.42 -1.92
N SER A 67 -14.68 -5.56 -1.29
CA SER A 67 -15.21 -5.92 0.03
C SER A 67 -14.49 -5.24 1.20
N SER A 68 -13.39 -4.52 0.95
CA SER A 68 -12.51 -4.04 2.01
C SER A 68 -11.77 -2.77 1.60
N ILE A 69 -12.48 -1.82 0.99
CA ILE A 69 -11.89 -0.57 0.52
C ILE A 69 -11.45 0.27 1.74
N ALA A 70 -10.14 0.50 1.88
CA ALA A 70 -9.59 1.31 2.97
C ALA A 70 -10.19 2.72 2.93
N LYS A 71 -10.46 3.40 4.05
CA LYS A 71 -10.97 4.79 4.02
C LYS A 71 -9.90 5.81 3.62
N LYS A 72 -8.70 5.59 4.14
CA LYS A 72 -7.57 6.50 4.02
C LYS A 72 -6.28 5.71 4.12
N VAL A 73 -5.27 6.09 3.35
CA VAL A 73 -3.92 5.57 3.46
C VAL A 73 -2.97 6.75 3.60
N HIS A 74 -2.20 6.78 4.69
CA HIS A 74 -1.08 7.71 4.83
C HIS A 74 0.15 7.11 4.16
N VAL A 75 0.86 7.94 3.41
CA VAL A 75 2.03 7.52 2.63
C VAL A 75 3.25 8.23 3.16
N SER A 76 4.32 7.48 3.41
CA SER A 76 5.62 8.03 3.78
C SER A 76 6.71 7.38 2.94
N ILE A 77 7.75 8.14 2.59
CA ILE A 77 8.98 7.63 1.96
C ILE A 77 10.06 7.56 3.03
N GLY A 78 10.96 6.60 2.96
CA GLY A 78 12.11 6.54 3.86
C GLY A 78 13.38 6.07 3.17
N THR A 79 14.49 6.35 3.83
CA THR A 79 15.83 5.91 3.43
C THR A 79 16.48 5.16 4.58
N GLY A 80 17.12 4.04 4.28
CA GLY A 80 17.83 3.22 5.27
C GLY A 80 17.81 1.73 4.96
N LEU A 81 18.23 0.93 5.94
CA LEU A 81 18.28 -0.53 5.85
C LEU A 81 17.17 -1.17 6.70
N GLY A 82 16.06 -1.51 6.05
CA GLY A 82 14.91 -2.15 6.68
C GLY A 82 14.04 -1.21 7.51
N ALA A 83 12.87 -1.71 7.91
CA ALA A 83 11.81 -0.89 8.52
C ALA A 83 12.21 -0.18 9.83
N ARG A 84 13.07 -0.79 10.66
CA ARG A 84 13.41 -0.26 12.00
C ARG A 84 14.48 0.82 11.99
N LYS A 85 15.37 0.79 11.00
CA LYS A 85 16.50 1.73 10.88
C LYS A 85 16.27 2.82 9.83
N ALA A 86 15.11 2.80 9.18
CA ALA A 86 14.75 3.79 8.18
C ALA A 86 14.17 5.06 8.83
N SER A 87 14.59 6.22 8.32
CA SER A 87 13.94 7.49 8.64
C SER A 87 12.83 7.74 7.64
N PHE A 88 11.60 7.96 8.12
CA PHE A 88 10.42 8.18 7.26
C PHE A 88 9.99 9.64 7.25
N LYS A 89 9.73 10.16 6.05
CA LYS A 89 9.11 11.45 5.79
C LYS A 89 7.70 11.24 5.24
N GLY A 90 6.71 11.86 5.89
CA GLY A 90 5.32 11.86 5.41
C GLY A 90 5.19 12.60 4.07
N LEU A 91 4.49 11.98 3.13
CA LEU A 91 4.19 12.53 1.80
C LEU A 91 2.74 13.03 1.69
N GLY A 92 1.89 12.64 2.65
CA GLY A 92 0.48 13.00 2.70
C GLY A 92 -0.40 11.78 2.93
N CYS A 93 -1.68 11.92 2.58
CA CYS A 93 -2.64 10.82 2.61
C CYS A 93 -3.53 10.84 1.36
N LEU A 94 -4.04 9.67 1.01
CA LEU A 94 -5.03 9.49 -0.03
C LEU A 94 -6.30 8.89 0.56
N THR A 95 -7.44 9.41 0.13
CA THR A 95 -8.76 8.82 0.41
C THR A 95 -9.22 8.01 -0.79
N LEU A 96 -9.89 6.93 -0.44
CA LEU A 96 -10.35 5.87 -1.32
C LEU A 96 -11.90 5.94 -1.34
N ASP A 97 -12.47 5.82 -2.53
CA ASP A 97 -13.92 5.94 -2.75
C ASP A 97 -14.64 4.67 -2.27
N GLU A 98 -15.76 4.83 -1.56
CA GLU A 98 -16.58 3.71 -1.09
C GLU A 98 -17.24 2.92 -2.23
N ASN A 99 -17.07 3.32 -3.49
CA ASN A 99 -17.52 2.63 -4.69
C ASN A 99 -19.04 2.46 -4.78
N VAL A 100 -19.82 3.35 -4.15
CA VAL A 100 -21.30 3.41 -4.23
C VAL A 100 -21.78 3.42 -5.69
N ARG A 101 -21.11 4.18 -6.56
CA ARG A 101 -21.46 4.29 -7.99
C ARG A 101 -21.37 2.96 -8.74
N SER A 102 -20.59 2.01 -8.24
CA SER A 102 -20.46 0.66 -8.81
C SER A 102 -21.34 -0.39 -8.12
N ASN A 103 -22.22 0.04 -7.21
CA ASN A 103 -22.93 -0.84 -6.29
C ASN A 103 -21.98 -1.74 -5.48
N PHE A 104 -20.81 -1.23 -5.09
CA PHE A 104 -19.79 -1.96 -4.31
C PHE A 104 -19.21 -3.21 -4.99
N LYS A 105 -19.35 -3.32 -6.32
CA LYS A 105 -18.89 -4.50 -7.09
C LYS A 105 -17.51 -4.33 -7.70
N ALA A 106 -17.02 -3.10 -7.82
CA ALA A 106 -15.72 -2.81 -8.43
C ALA A 106 -14.61 -2.69 -7.38
N ARG A 107 -13.41 -3.16 -7.73
CA ARG A 107 -12.18 -2.81 -7.01
C ARG A 107 -11.89 -1.33 -7.23
N GLU A 108 -11.39 -0.64 -6.21
CA GLU A 108 -10.96 0.75 -6.38
C GLU A 108 -9.46 0.81 -6.71
N LEU A 109 -9.11 1.42 -7.83
CA LEU A 109 -7.73 1.75 -8.16
C LEU A 109 -7.50 3.26 -7.96
N LYS A 110 -6.72 3.61 -6.93
CA LYS A 110 -6.27 4.97 -6.71
C LYS A 110 -4.86 5.16 -7.27
N LYS A 111 -4.66 6.23 -8.04
CA LYS A 111 -3.34 6.66 -8.52
C LYS A 111 -3.04 8.05 -7.95
N VAL A 112 -1.82 8.23 -7.43
CA VAL A 112 -1.37 9.50 -6.87
C VAL A 112 0.07 9.79 -7.28
N HIS A 113 0.33 11.05 -7.62
CA HIS A 113 1.69 11.52 -7.90
C HIS A 113 2.37 11.88 -6.57
N VAL A 114 3.57 11.33 -6.35
CA VAL A 114 4.26 11.44 -5.06
C VAL A 114 5.60 12.17 -5.19
N ARG A 115 6.30 12.02 -6.33
CA ARG A 115 7.61 12.63 -6.63
C ARG A 115 8.52 12.74 -5.41
N ALA A 116 8.95 11.59 -4.89
CA ALA A 116 9.81 11.52 -3.72
C ALA A 116 10.89 10.44 -3.88
N THR A 117 12.09 10.71 -3.36
CA THR A 117 13.23 9.79 -3.43
C THR A 117 13.40 9.03 -2.12
N GLY A 118 13.63 7.72 -2.21
CA GLY A 118 13.99 6.88 -1.06
C GLY A 118 14.14 5.41 -1.43
N SER A 119 14.49 4.59 -0.44
CA SER A 119 14.66 3.14 -0.58
C SER A 119 13.53 2.32 0.08
N LEU A 120 12.63 2.98 0.83
CA LEU A 120 11.47 2.38 1.47
C LEU A 120 10.22 3.24 1.28
N MET A 121 9.06 2.60 1.27
CA MET A 121 7.76 3.24 1.35
C MET A 121 6.93 2.62 2.47
N LYS A 122 6.40 3.45 3.37
CA LYS A 122 5.47 3.05 4.42
C LYS A 122 4.06 3.46 4.05
N LEU A 123 3.13 2.52 4.14
CA LEU A 123 1.70 2.72 3.97
C LEU A 123 1.02 2.45 5.32
N SER A 124 0.40 3.48 5.90
CA SER A 124 -0.42 3.34 7.10
C SER A 124 -1.88 3.37 6.69
N ILE A 125 -2.52 2.20 6.74
CA ILE A 125 -3.84 1.94 6.19
C ILE A 125 -4.88 2.05 7.30
N MET A 126 -5.84 2.96 7.12
CA MET A 126 -6.95 3.13 8.06
C MET A 126 -8.06 2.11 7.79
N LYS A 127 -8.99 2.00 8.74
CA LYS A 127 -10.15 1.10 8.65
C LYS A 127 -10.87 1.22 7.31
N SER A 128 -11.38 0.09 6.82
CA SER A 128 -12.17 0.06 5.59
C SER A 128 -13.53 0.73 5.75
N HIS A 129 -14.12 1.12 4.62
CA HIS A 129 -15.53 1.49 4.52
C HIS A 129 -16.41 0.33 4.96
N ILE A 130 -17.57 0.68 5.54
CA ILE A 130 -18.60 -0.31 5.84
C ILE A 130 -19.35 -0.47 4.52
N ASN A 131 -19.22 -1.64 3.91
CA ASN A 131 -19.97 -2.02 2.72
C ASN A 131 -21.30 -2.65 3.11
#